data_AF-I7B8T4-F1
#
_entry.id   AF-I7B8T4-F1
#
_cell.length_a   1.000
_cell.length_b   1.000
_cell.length_c   1.000
_cell.angle_alpha   90.00
_cell.angle_beta   90.00
_cell.angle_gamma   90.00
#
_symmetry.space_group_name_H-M   'P 1'
#
loop_
_entity.id
_entity.type
_entity.pdbx_description
1 polymer ?
#
loop_
_entity_poly.entity_id
_entity_poly.type
_entity_poly.pdbx_seq_one_letter_code
_entity_poly.pdbx_strand_id
1 'polypeptide(L)'
;MSTQSSVNCGDYVFQLQSVWKQIKKLQVHLKQNKKDYYGKLALAKLLSKRRKFLNYLKSKSFDDYQKVIREQSSKSKVVSS
;
A
#
# COMPACT_ATOMS: atom_id res chain seq x y z
N MET A 1 19.45 -16.24 10.78
CA MET A 1 18.77 -16.96 9.69
C MET A 1 17.65 -16.07 9.17
N SER A 2 17.87 -15.40 8.04
CA SER A 2 16.89 -14.52 7.41
C SER A 2 15.95 -15.41 6.60
N THR A 3 14.80 -15.79 7.16
CA THR A 3 13.76 -16.49 6.39
C THR A 3 13.20 -15.50 5.37
N GLN A 4 13.74 -15.49 4.16
CA GLN A 4 13.10 -14.86 3.01
C GLN A 4 11.84 -15.67 2.71
N SER A 5 10.73 -15.29 3.35
CA SER A 5 9.41 -15.75 2.96
C SER A 5 9.21 -15.38 1.49
N SER A 6 9.18 -16.38 0.61
CA SER A 6 8.90 -16.27 -0.81
C SER A 6 7.58 -15.53 -1.03
N VAL A 7 7.66 -14.24 -1.36
CA VAL A 7 6.48 -13.41 -1.59
C VAL A 7 5.95 -13.73 -2.98
N ASN A 8 4.86 -14.49 -3.05
CA ASN A 8 4.33 -15.01 -4.31
C ASN A 8 3.31 -14.04 -4.94
N CYS A 9 3.26 -14.03 -6.27
CA CYS A 9 2.25 -13.31 -7.06
C CYS A 9 0.86 -13.94 -6.87
N GLY A 10 0.22 -13.62 -5.75
CA GLY A 10 -1.09 -14.14 -5.35
C GLY A 10 -1.48 -13.68 -3.94
N ASP A 11 -0.49 -13.38 -3.11
CA ASP A 11 -0.71 -12.98 -1.73
C ASP A 11 -1.27 -11.56 -1.61
N TYR A 12 -2.30 -11.41 -0.78
CA TYR A 12 -2.89 -10.12 -0.45
C TYR A 12 -1.86 -9.14 0.15
N VAL A 13 -0.87 -9.66 0.89
CA VAL A 13 0.24 -8.88 1.45
C VAL A 13 1.13 -8.30 0.34
N PHE A 14 1.49 -9.10 -0.67
CA PHE A 14 2.28 -8.64 -1.81
C PHE A 14 1.54 -7.56 -2.60
N GLN A 15 0.26 -7.80 -2.91
CA GLN A 15 -0.57 -6.88 -3.67
C GLN A 15 -0.72 -5.54 -2.94
N LEU A 16 -0.89 -5.57 -1.62
CA LEU A 16 -0.96 -4.37 -0.80
C LEU A 16 0.36 -3.57 -0.82
N GLN A 17 1.49 -4.26 -0.75
CA GLN A 17 2.81 -3.62 -0.80
C GLN A 17 3.08 -2.99 -2.18
N SER A 18 2.67 -3.67 -3.25
CA SER A 18 2.78 -3.16 -4.63
C SER A 18 1.90 -1.92 -4.85
N VAL A 19 0.62 -1.98 -4.46
CA VAL A 19 -0.31 -0.83 -4.52
C VAL A 19 0.22 0.35 -3.70
N TRP A 20 0.84 0.09 -2.55
CA TRP A 20 1.42 1.15 -1.73
C TRP A 20 2.60 1.85 -2.42
N LYS A 21 3.50 1.10 -3.07
CA LYS A 21 4.60 1.67 -3.86
C LYS A 21 4.07 2.55 -4.99
N GLN A 22 3.02 2.11 -5.68
CA GLN A 22 2.38 2.89 -6.76
C GLN A 22 1.74 4.18 -6.23
N ILE A 23 1.01 4.12 -5.10
CA ILE A 23 0.42 5.30 -4.44
C ILE A 23 1.50 6.33 -4.12
N LYS A 24 2.63 5.92 -3.51
CA LYS A 24 3.73 6.83 -3.20
C LYS A 24 4.29 7.51 -4.46
N LYS A 25 4.50 6.74 -5.53
CA LYS A 25 5.03 7.26 -6.80
C LYS A 25 4.06 8.28 -7.44
N LEU A 26 2.77 7.96 -7.46
CA LEU A 26 1.71 8.85 -7.96
C LEU A 26 1.54 10.10 -7.10
N GLN A 27 1.67 10.00 -5.77
CA GLN A 27 1.62 11.16 -4.89
C GLN A 27 2.74 12.17 -5.18
N VAL A 28 3.96 11.70 -5.44
CA VAL A 28 5.07 12.58 -5.83
C VAL A 28 4.79 13.23 -7.20
N HIS A 29 4.33 12.44 -8.17
CA HIS A 29 3.98 12.96 -9.49
C HIS A 29 2.86 14.02 -9.44
N LEU A 30 1.83 13.80 -8.63
CA LEU A 30 0.70 14.74 -8.47
C LEU A 30 1.06 16.01 -7.70
N LYS A 31 2.08 15.99 -6.85
CA LYS A 31 2.60 17.21 -6.20
C LYS A 31 3.16 18.19 -7.23
N GLN A 32 3.83 17.66 -8.26
CA GLN A 32 4.35 18.45 -9.38
C GLN A 32 3.22 18.80 -10.37
N ASN A 33 2.31 17.87 -10.63
CA ASN A 33 1.21 18.01 -11.60
C ASN A 33 -0.16 18.21 -10.93
N LYS A 34 -0.38 19.37 -10.32
CA LYS A 34 -1.62 19.66 -9.57
C LYS A 34 -2.89 19.66 -10.43
N LYS A 35 -2.78 19.89 -11.74
CA LYS A 35 -3.90 19.95 -12.70
C LYS A 35 -4.27 18.59 -13.31
N ASP A 36 -3.53 17.51 -13.00
CA ASP A 36 -3.84 16.19 -13.53
C ASP A 36 -5.04 15.55 -12.78
N TYR A 37 -6.21 15.62 -13.40
CA TYR A 37 -7.44 15.01 -12.89
C TYR A 37 -7.45 13.49 -13.04
N TYR A 38 -6.87 12.95 -14.11
CA TYR A 38 -6.80 11.51 -14.34
C TYR A 38 -5.87 10.83 -13.33
N GLY A 39 -4.75 11.44 -12.99
CA GLY A 39 -3.86 10.97 -11.93
C GLY A 39 -4.53 10.95 -10.55
N LYS A 40 -5.35 11.95 -10.22
CA LYS A 40 -6.16 11.96 -8.97
C LYS A 40 -7.20 10.83 -8.96
N LEU A 41 -7.86 10.59 -10.09
CA LEU A 41 -8.80 9.47 -10.25
C LEU A 41 -8.08 8.11 -10.10
N ALA A 42 -6.90 7.95 -10.72
CA ALA A 42 -6.08 6.75 -10.58
C ALA A 42 -5.65 6.53 -9.12
N LEU A 43 -5.23 7.58 -8.43
CA LEU A 43 -4.89 7.54 -7.01
C LEU A 43 -6.10 7.10 -6.15
N ALA A 44 -7.29 7.67 -6.40
CA ALA A 44 -8.51 7.30 -5.69
C ALA A 44 -8.91 5.83 -5.93
N LYS A 45 -8.71 5.30 -7.15
CA LYS A 45 -8.91 3.88 -7.47
C LYS A 45 -7.93 2.99 -6.71
N LEU A 46 -6.65 3.36 -6.65
CA LEU A 46 -5.64 2.60 -5.89
C LEU A 46 -5.91 2.60 -4.38
N LEU A 47 -6.32 3.74 -3.81
CA LEU A 47 -6.74 3.84 -2.42
C LEU A 47 -7.94 2.94 -2.12
N SER A 48 -8.91 2.89 -3.02
CA SER A 48 -10.08 2.02 -2.91
C SER A 48 -9.71 0.53 -3.00
N LYS A 49 -8.79 0.16 -3.89
CA LYS A 49 -8.25 -1.21 -3.99
C LYS A 49 -7.53 -1.62 -2.71
N ARG A 50 -6.69 -0.74 -2.15
CA ARG A 50 -6.02 -0.95 -0.86
C ARG A 50 -7.02 -1.19 0.28
N ARG A 51 -8.08 -0.37 0.37
CA ARG A 51 -9.14 -0.54 1.38
C ARG A 51 -9.81 -1.91 1.27
N LYS A 52 -10.13 -2.37 0.06
CA LYS A 52 -10.71 -3.71 -0.17
C LYS A 52 -9.80 -4.82 0.34
N PHE A 53 -8.48 -4.74 0.08
CA PHE A 53 -7.53 -5.74 0.57
C PHE A 53 -7.39 -5.73 2.10
N LEU A 54 -7.36 -4.55 2.72
CA LEU A 54 -7.34 -4.45 4.19
C LEU A 54 -8.60 -5.04 4.82
N ASN A 55 -9.78 -4.80 4.22
CA ASN A 55 -11.02 -5.39 4.68
C ASN A 55 -11.02 -6.92 4.54
N TYR A 56 -10.50 -7.44 3.43
CA TYR A 56 -10.36 -8.89 3.22
C TYR A 56 -9.42 -9.54 4.24
N LEU A 57 -8.26 -8.91 4.50
CA LEU A 57 -7.31 -9.39 5.51
C LEU A 57 -7.92 -9.35 6.90
N LYS A 58 -8.66 -8.28 7.24
CA LYS A 58 -9.34 -8.16 8.54
C LYS A 58 -10.32 -9.32 8.79
N SER A 59 -11.04 -9.78 7.76
CA SER A 59 -11.97 -10.91 7.89
C SER A 59 -11.29 -12.28 7.91
N LYS A 60 -10.13 -12.43 7.27
CA LYS A 60 -9.48 -13.73 7.09
C LYS A 60 -8.42 -14.03 8.15
N SER A 61 -7.58 -13.06 8.48
CA SER A 61 -6.45 -13.23 9.40
C SER A 61 -6.10 -11.91 10.09
N PHE A 62 -6.46 -11.81 11.36
CA PHE A 62 -6.17 -10.62 12.18
C PHE A 62 -4.66 -10.38 12.36
N ASP A 63 -3.87 -11.45 12.43
CA ASP A 63 -2.41 -11.37 12.56
C ASP A 63 -1.74 -10.75 11.32
N ASP A 64 -2.20 -11.10 10.12
CA ASP A 64 -1.66 -10.53 8.89
C ASP A 64 -2.07 -9.07 8.72
N TYR A 65 -3.30 -8.72 9.14
CA TYR A 65 -3.75 -7.34 9.22
C TYR A 65 -2.87 -6.50 10.14
N GLN A 66 -2.51 -7.01 11.33
CA GLN A 66 -1.60 -6.32 12.23
C GLN A 66 -0.19 -6.17 11.66
N LYS A 67 0.36 -7.22 11.03
CA LYS A 67 1.69 -7.16 10.38
C LYS A 67 1.73 -6.08 9.31
N VAL A 68 0.71 -6.05 8.46
CA VAL A 68 0.54 -5.07 7.39
C VAL A 68 0.46 -3.64 7.92
N ILE A 69 -0.33 -3.41 8.96
CA ILE A 69 -0.49 -2.06 9.54
C ILE A 69 0.80 -1.59 10.18
N ARG A 70 1.48 -2.47 10.92
CA ARG A 70 2.81 -2.16 11.49
C ARG A 70 3.77 -1.75 10.38
N GLU A 71 3.88 -2.54 9.31
CA GLU A 71 4.77 -2.24 8.18
C GLU A 71 4.45 -0.90 7.50
N GLN A 72 3.18 -0.52 7.43
CA GLN A 72 2.75 0.76 6.85
C GLN A 72 3.05 1.95 7.77
N SER A 73 2.83 1.81 9.08
CA SER A 73 3.08 2.88 10.07
C SER A 73 4.57 3.18 10.25
N SER A 74 5.42 2.15 10.30
CA SER A 74 6.87 2.34 10.48
C SER A 74 7.51 3.10 9.32
N LYS A 75 6.93 3.03 8.11
CA LYS A 75 7.42 3.74 6.92
C LYS A 75 6.98 5.21 6.84
N SER A 76 6.12 5.71 7.73
CA SER A 76 5.77 7.14 7.77
C SER A 76 6.69 7.95 8.68
N LYS A 77 7.46 7.32 9.57
CA LYS A 77 8.33 8.00 10.54
C LYS A 77 9.70 8.43 10.00
N VAL A 78 9.98 8.16 8.71
CA VAL A 78 11.31 8.38 8.07
C VAL A 78 11.24 9.44 6.94
N VAL A 79 10.16 10.22 6.85
CA VAL A 79 10.08 11.34 5.88
C VAL A 79 9.69 12.63 6.63
N SER A 80 10.45 12.92 7.68
CA SER A 80 10.43 14.19 8.40
C SER A 80 11.73 14.31 9.19
N SER A 81 12.82 14.45 8.46
CA SER A 81 14.16 14.88 8.89
C SER A 81 14.96 15.19 7.64
#